data_AF-A0A8W8MDN3-F1
#
_entry.id   AF-A0A8W8MDN3-F1
#
_cell.length_a   1.000
_cell.length_b   1.000
_cell.length_c   1.000
_cell.angle_alpha   90.00
_cell.angle_beta   90.00
_cell.angle_gamma   90.00
#
_symmetry.space_group_name_H-M   'P 1'
#
loop_
_entity.id
_entity.type
_entity.pdbx_description
1 polymer ?
#
loop_
_entity_poly.entity_id
_entity_poly.type
_entity_poly.pdbx_seq_one_letter_code
_entity_poly.pdbx_strand_id
1 'polypeptide(L)'
;KVKLNRQESRTRNRTNFNMMFAILVLFYAVSYFPSFIFVFLSRDDPNYYNRLPSALSNLYYTLQRLFIVNHIINPLVYGYFDLKFRQKLASMCCSKGGRKY
;
A
#
# COMPACT_ATOMS: atom_id res chain seq x y z
N LYS A 1 -7.36 -37.58 -4.24
CA LYS A 1 -6.75 -36.43 -4.97
C LYS A 1 -7.57 -35.13 -4.88
N VAL A 2 -8.90 -35.14 -5.00
CA VAL A 2 -9.74 -33.91 -4.99
C VAL A 2 -9.65 -33.07 -3.69
N LYS A 3 -9.49 -33.70 -2.52
CA LYS A 3 -9.39 -32.98 -1.23
C LYS A 3 -8.07 -32.21 -1.03
N LEU A 4 -6.94 -32.77 -1.47
CA LEU A 4 -5.62 -32.10 -1.42
C LEU A 4 -5.60 -30.82 -2.27
N ASN A 5 -6.13 -30.89 -3.50
CA ASN A 5 -6.19 -29.76 -4.42
C ASN A 5 -7.07 -28.60 -3.88
N ARG A 6 -8.12 -28.93 -3.12
CA ARG A 6 -9.03 -27.95 -2.50
C ARG A 6 -8.41 -27.28 -1.25
N GLN A 7 -7.55 -28.00 -0.52
CA GLN A 7 -6.74 -27.43 0.55
C GLN A 7 -5.66 -26.51 -0.02
N GLU A 8 -4.87 -26.95 -1.00
CA GLU A 8 -3.85 -26.12 -1.66
C GLU A 8 -4.43 -24.84 -2.26
N SER A 9 -5.60 -24.92 -2.91
CA SER A 9 -6.32 -23.75 -3.42
C SER A 9 -6.70 -22.74 -2.32
N ARG A 10 -7.18 -23.24 -1.17
CA ARG A 10 -7.52 -22.38 -0.02
C ARG A 10 -6.28 -21.76 0.61
N THR A 11 -5.21 -22.54 0.78
CA THR A 11 -3.95 -22.04 1.32
C THR A 11 -3.38 -20.98 0.37
N ARG A 12 -3.27 -21.27 -0.93
CA ARG A 12 -2.78 -20.35 -1.97
C ARG A 12 -3.56 -19.03 -2.02
N ASN A 13 -4.90 -19.08 -1.96
CA ASN A 13 -5.71 -17.85 -1.90
C ASN A 13 -5.46 -17.05 -0.61
N ARG A 14 -5.26 -17.73 0.52
CA ARG A 14 -4.94 -17.10 1.80
C ARG A 14 -3.53 -16.51 1.79
N THR A 15 -2.54 -17.18 1.18
CA THR A 15 -1.18 -16.65 1.02
C THR A 15 -1.17 -15.43 0.11
N ASN A 16 -1.95 -15.42 -0.98
CA ASN A 16 -2.07 -14.26 -1.87
C ASN A 16 -2.66 -13.06 -1.14
N PHE A 17 -3.71 -13.26 -0.33
CA PHE A 17 -4.30 -12.18 0.48
C PHE A 17 -3.33 -11.66 1.54
N ASN A 18 -2.66 -12.56 2.26
CA ASN A 18 -1.66 -12.18 3.26
C ASN A 18 -0.49 -11.42 2.62
N MET A 19 -0.07 -11.80 1.41
CA MET A 19 0.99 -11.10 0.67
C MET A 19 0.55 -9.69 0.25
N MET A 20 -0.66 -9.54 -0.26
CA MET A 20 -1.22 -8.21 -0.56
C MET A 20 -1.26 -7.32 0.68
N PHE A 21 -1.80 -7.84 1.78
CA PHE A 21 -1.87 -7.11 3.04
C PHE A 21 -0.48 -6.74 3.57
N ALA A 22 0.48 -7.68 3.51
CA ALA A 22 1.86 -7.43 3.92
C ALA A 22 2.53 -6.32 3.09
N ILE A 23 2.29 -6.28 1.77
CA ILE A 23 2.78 -5.22 0.89
C ILE A 23 2.18 -3.86 1.31
N LEU A 24 0.87 -3.80 1.55
CA LEU A 24 0.21 -2.56 1.99
C LEU A 24 0.78 -2.05 3.32
N VAL A 25 0.93 -2.94 4.30
CA VAL A 25 1.51 -2.59 5.61
C VAL A 25 2.97 -2.15 5.48
N LEU A 26 3.75 -2.80 4.61
CA LEU A 26 5.14 -2.43 4.37
C LEU A 26 5.24 -1.02 3.76
N PHE A 27 4.48 -0.72 2.71
CA PHE A 27 4.46 0.63 2.12
C PHE A 27 3.96 1.67 3.11
N TYR A 28 2.95 1.33 3.91
CA TYR A 28 2.48 2.19 5.00
C TYR A 28 3.58 2.50 6.00
N ALA A 29 4.27 1.48 6.52
CA ALA A 29 5.38 1.67 7.43
C ALA A 29 6.47 2.56 6.82
N VAL A 30 6.89 2.27 5.58
CA VAL A 30 7.95 3.02 4.88
C VAL A 30 7.55 4.47 4.60
N SER A 31 6.29 4.76 4.27
CA SER A 31 5.80 6.12 4.04
C SER A 31 5.74 6.97 5.31
N TYR A 32 5.44 6.35 6.46
CA TYR A 32 5.29 7.08 7.74
C TYR A 32 6.58 7.11 8.58
N PHE A 33 7.46 6.12 8.43
CA PHE A 33 8.71 6.02 9.18
C PHE A 33 9.59 7.29 9.11
N PRO A 34 9.78 7.94 7.94
CA PRO A 34 10.59 9.14 7.84
C PRO A 34 10.05 10.31 8.67
N SER A 35 8.72 10.45 8.76
CA SER A 35 8.09 11.50 9.57
C SER A 35 8.31 11.28 11.06
N PHE A 36 8.35 10.03 11.53
CA PHE A 36 8.62 9.73 12.95
C PHE A 36 10.00 10.21 13.39
N ILE A 37 11.02 10.09 12.53
CA ILE A 37 12.39 10.53 12.84
C ILE A 37 12.39 12.00 13.29
N PHE A 38 11.74 12.89 12.52
CA PHE A 38 11.67 14.32 12.86
C PHE A 38 10.90 14.60 14.15
N VAL A 39 9.85 13.84 14.44
CA VAL A 39 9.10 13.95 15.70
C VAL A 39 9.96 13.58 16.90
N PHE A 40 10.81 12.56 16.77
CA PHE A 40 11.75 12.19 17.83
C PHE A 40 12.84 13.24 18.01
N LEU A 41 13.40 13.79 16.92
CA LEU A 41 14.42 14.85 17.01
C LEU A 41 13.87 16.15 17.61
N SER A 42 12.59 16.45 17.42
CA SER A 42 11.98 17.67 17.98
C SER A 42 11.55 17.56 19.44
N ARG A 43 11.82 16.44 20.14
CA ARG A 43 11.36 16.25 21.53
C ARG A 43 12.10 17.11 22.54
N ASP A 44 13.40 17.32 22.31
CA ASP A 44 14.27 17.97 23.30
C ASP A 44 14.40 19.48 23.06
N ASP A 45 14.04 19.99 21.88
CA ASP A 45 14.06 21.42 21.55
C ASP A 45 12.71 21.88 20.97
N PRO A 46 11.89 22.65 21.72
CA PRO A 46 10.62 23.17 21.21
C PRO A 46 10.80 24.17 20.04
N ASN A 47 12.00 24.72 19.82
CA ASN A 47 12.33 25.59 18.70
C ASN A 47 13.05 24.86 17.54
N TYR A 48 13.12 23.52 17.58
CA TYR A 48 13.83 22.71 16.59
C TYR A 48 13.49 23.09 15.14
N TYR A 49 12.20 23.19 14.82
CA TYR A 49 11.74 23.52 13.46
C TYR A 49 12.09 24.95 13.00
N ASN A 50 12.19 25.90 13.94
CA ASN A 50 12.55 27.30 13.63
C ASN A 50 14.06 27.45 13.33
N ARG A 51 14.88 26.53 13.85
CA ARG A 51 16.33 26.51 13.66
C ARG A 51 16.77 25.64 12.47
N LEU A 52 15.84 24.90 11.87
CA LEU A 52 16.16 24.01 10.76
C LEU A 52 16.55 24.81 9.51
N PRO A 53 17.64 24.42 8.81
CA PRO A 53 17.96 24.98 7.51
C PRO A 53 16.80 24.80 6.53
N SER A 54 16.57 25.75 5.64
CA SER A 54 15.45 25.73 4.68
C SER A 54 15.40 24.43 3.86
N ALA A 55 16.55 23.85 3.53
CA ALA A 55 16.64 22.55 2.85
C ALA A 55 16.06 21.40 3.68
N LEU A 56 16.39 21.32 4.98
CA LEU A 56 15.85 20.30 5.87
C LEU A 56 14.37 20.52 6.15
N SER A 57 13.92 21.78 6.27
CA SER A 57 12.49 22.09 6.42
C SER A 57 11.69 21.63 5.20
N ASN A 58 12.17 21.92 3.98
CA ASN A 58 11.54 21.44 2.75
C ASN A 58 11.54 19.91 2.65
N LEU A 59 12.62 19.26 3.07
CA LEU A 59 12.69 17.81 3.15
C LEU A 59 11.66 17.26 4.14
N TYR A 60 11.55 17.83 5.34
CA TYR A 60 10.55 17.44 6.34
C TYR A 60 9.13 17.54 5.78
N TYR A 61 8.75 18.68 5.19
CA TYR A 61 7.43 18.86 4.59
C TYR A 61 7.18 17.89 3.43
N THR A 62 8.21 17.57 2.65
CA THR A 62 8.13 16.58 1.57
C THR A 62 7.92 15.18 2.12
N LEU A 63 8.69 14.78 3.13
CA LEU A 63 8.56 13.49 3.79
C LEU A 63 7.19 13.34 4.46
N GLN A 64 6.66 14.40 5.05
CA GLN A 64 5.29 14.41 5.59
C GLN A 64 4.23 14.14 4.53
N ARG A 65 4.47 14.48 3.26
CA ARG A 65 3.54 14.22 2.14
C ARG A 65 3.66 12.80 1.57
N LEU A 66 4.66 12.01 1.96
CA LEU A 66 4.83 10.63 1.47
C LEU A 66 3.68 9.70 1.86
N PHE A 67 2.81 10.08 2.81
CA PHE A 67 1.59 9.33 3.10
C PHE A 67 0.67 9.19 1.87
N ILE A 68 0.74 10.12 0.91
CA ILE A 68 -0.05 10.06 -0.34
C ILE A 68 0.26 8.78 -1.13
N VAL A 69 1.49 8.26 -1.03
CA VAL A 69 1.89 7.00 -1.67
C VAL A 69 0.98 5.85 -1.22
N ASN A 70 0.53 5.84 0.04
CA ASN A 70 -0.37 4.79 0.54
C ASN A 70 -1.72 4.77 -0.18
N HIS A 71 -2.22 5.94 -0.58
CA HIS A 71 -3.46 6.04 -1.34
C HIS A 71 -3.30 5.55 -2.79
N ILE A 72 -2.10 5.63 -3.35
CA ILE A 72 -1.77 5.16 -4.71
C ILE A 72 -1.49 3.64 -4.72
N ILE A 73 -0.75 3.16 -3.71
CA ILE A 73 -0.35 1.75 -3.58
C ILE A 73 -1.57 0.84 -3.45
N ASN A 74 -2.61 1.26 -2.72
CA ASN A 74 -3.84 0.49 -2.57
C ASN A 74 -4.42 0.04 -3.94
N PRO A 75 -4.85 0.95 -4.84
CA PRO A 75 -5.28 0.60 -6.21
C PRO A 75 -4.26 -0.21 -7.01
N LEU A 76 -2.95 0.07 -6.88
CA LEU A 76 -1.91 -0.67 -7.60
C LEU A 76 -1.84 -2.13 -7.14
N VAL A 77 -1.90 -2.38 -5.83
CA VAL A 77 -1.85 -3.73 -5.26
C VAL A 77 -3.09 -4.52 -5.65
N TYR A 78 -4.28 -3.93 -5.56
CA TYR A 78 -5.50 -4.58 -6.05
C TYR A 78 -5.45 -4.79 -7.57
N GLY A 79 -4.98 -3.79 -8.33
CA GLY A 79 -4.89 -3.84 -9.79
C GLY A 79 -3.87 -4.85 -10.33
N TYR A 80 -2.80 -5.15 -9.59
CA TYR A 80 -1.77 -6.10 -10.02
C TYR A 80 -1.99 -7.49 -9.42
N PHE A 81 -2.18 -7.59 -8.10
CA PHE A 81 -2.20 -8.86 -7.36
C PHE A 81 -3.60 -9.45 -7.19
N ASP A 82 -4.67 -8.65 -7.17
CA ASP A 82 -6.03 -9.18 -7.03
C ASP A 82 -6.63 -9.54 -8.39
N LEU A 83 -6.47 -10.81 -8.77
CA LEU A 83 -7.05 -11.38 -9.99
C LEU A 83 -8.58 -11.22 -10.05
N LYS A 84 -9.30 -11.30 -8.92
CA LYS A 84 -10.76 -11.14 -8.90
C LYS A 84 -11.16 -9.70 -9.14
N PHE A 85 -10.44 -8.77 -8.53
CA PHE A 85 -10.62 -7.34 -8.76
C PHE A 85 -10.43 -6.98 -10.23
N ARG A 86 -9.34 -7.46 -10.84
CA ARG A 86 -9.06 -7.24 -12.28
C ARG A 86 -10.14 -7.80 -13.19
N GLN A 87 -10.62 -9.02 -12.92
CA GLN A 87 -11.72 -9.63 -13.68
C GLN A 87 -12.99 -8.79 -13.58
N LYS A 88 -13.31 -8.27 -12.39
CA LYS A 88 -14.46 -7.42 -12.16
C LYS A 88 -14.32 -6.05 -12.82
N LEU A 89 -13.15 -5.43 -12.75
CA LEU A 89 -12.84 -4.17 -13.46
C LEU A 89 -12.93 -4.34 -14.97
N ALA A 90 -12.35 -5.41 -15.51
CA ALA A 90 -12.46 -5.74 -16.92
C ALA A 90 -13.92 -5.97 -17.33
N SER A 91 -14.75 -6.59 -16.49
CA SER A 91 -16.19 -6.78 -16.77
C SER A 91 -17.00 -5.48 -16.74
N MET A 92 -16.56 -4.46 -15.98
CA MET A 92 -17.22 -3.16 -15.91
C MET A 92 -16.76 -2.21 -17.02
N CYS A 93 -15.45 -2.14 -17.30
CA CYS A 93 -14.90 -1.29 -18.36
C CYS A 93 -15.08 -1.89 -19.75
N CYS A 94 -15.00 -3.22 -19.87
CA CYS A 94 -15.39 -3.95 -21.06
C CYS A 94 -16.67 -4.69 -20.72
N SER A 95 -17.81 -4.04 -20.91
CA SER A 95 -19.10 -4.73 -21.03
C SER A 95 -18.98 -5.65 -22.24
N LYS A 96 -18.42 -6.85 -22.05
CA LYS A 96 -18.56 -7.93 -23.01
C LYS A 96 -20.02 -8.33 -22.93
N GLY A 97 -20.81 -7.71 -23.79
CA GLY A 97 -21.99 -8.36 -24.33
C GLY A 97 -21.58 -9.78 -24.74
N GLY A 98 -22.22 -10.77 -24.12
CA GLY A 98 -22.16 -12.17 -24.54
C GLY A 98 -20.85 -12.91 -24.27
N ARG A 99 -20.80 -13.65 -23.16
CA ARG A 99 -20.66 -15.10 -23.26
C ARG A 99 -21.06 -15.78 -21.96
N LYS A 100 -22.26 -16.37 -22.01
CA LYS A 100 -22.67 -17.49 -21.15
C LYS A 100 -21.82 -18.70 -21.55
N TYR A 101 -21.19 -19.35 -20.59
CA TYR A 101 -20.96 -20.79 -20.57
C TYR A 101 -21.08 -21.25 -19.12
#